data_AF-A0A948B8N2-F1
#
_entry.id   AF-A0A948B8N2-F1
#
_cell.length_a   1.000
_cell.length_b   1.000
_cell.length_c   1.000
_cell.angle_alpha   90.00
_cell.angle_beta   90.00
_cell.angle_gamma   90.00
#
_symmetry.space_group_name_H-M   'P 1'
#
loop_
_entity.id
_entity.type
_entity.pdbx_description
1 polymer ?
#
loop_
_entity_poly.entity_id
_entity_poly.type
_entity_poly.pdbx_seq_one_letter_code
_entity_poly.pdbx_strand_id
1 'polypeptide(L)'
;MTEDKDFTTGNDRDFVEYIVKNIVEHPDDVEVMRSVDEMGVLITLKVHKDDMGKVIGKSGQTAKSLRILLRVIGSKNNARVNLKIVEPDGTEVMA
;
A
#
# COMPACT_ATOMS: atom_id res chain seq x y z
N MET A 1 -18.19 8.69 -23.47
CA MET A 1 -17.75 9.40 -22.27
C MET A 1 -17.78 8.38 -21.15
N THR A 2 -16.70 7.62 -21.03
CA THR A 2 -16.52 6.62 -19.97
C THR A 2 -16.37 7.37 -18.65
N GLU A 3 -17.20 7.01 -17.67
CA GLU A 3 -17.00 7.42 -16.29
C GLU A 3 -15.70 6.78 -15.81
N ASP A 4 -14.60 7.52 -15.90
CA ASP A 4 -13.37 7.22 -15.19
C ASP A 4 -13.66 7.35 -13.70
N LYS A 5 -14.15 6.27 -13.07
CA LYS A 5 -14.15 6.14 -11.62
C LYS A 5 -12.70 6.28 -11.20
N ASP A 6 -12.40 7.39 -10.53
CA ASP A 6 -11.07 7.77 -10.10
C ASP A 6 -10.40 6.59 -9.35
N PHE A 7 -9.58 5.81 -10.07
CA PHE A 7 -8.92 4.61 -9.55
C PHE A 7 -7.87 4.97 -8.49
N THR A 8 -7.61 6.26 -8.30
CA THR A 8 -6.60 6.79 -7.40
C THR A 8 -7.11 7.11 -6.01
N THR A 9 -8.42 7.11 -5.74
CA THR A 9 -8.97 7.65 -4.48
C THR A 9 -9.68 6.57 -3.66
N GLY A 10 -9.32 6.46 -2.38
CA GLY A 10 -9.94 5.54 -1.44
C GLY A 10 -9.35 5.71 -0.05
N ASN A 11 -10.20 5.68 0.99
CA ASN A 11 -9.75 5.86 2.38
C ASN A 11 -8.64 4.87 2.79
N ASP A 12 -8.61 3.69 2.18
CA ASP A 12 -7.58 2.66 2.34
C ASP A 12 -6.22 3.08 1.76
N ARG A 13 -6.21 3.68 0.56
CA ARG A 13 -5.00 4.26 -0.04
C ARG A 13 -4.49 5.44 0.80
N ASP A 14 -5.36 6.39 1.11
CA ASP A 14 -4.98 7.61 1.83
C ASP A 14 -4.42 7.28 3.23
N PHE A 15 -5.00 6.26 3.87
CA PHE A 15 -4.48 5.72 5.13
C PHE A 15 -3.05 5.17 4.98
N VAL A 16 -2.78 4.37 3.94
CA VAL A 16 -1.43 3.85 3.69
C VAL A 16 -0.45 4.98 3.40
N GLU A 17 -0.83 5.92 2.53
CA GLU A 17 0.00 7.06 2.17
C GLU A 17 0.35 7.90 3.40
N TYR A 18 -0.65 8.22 4.23
CA TYR A 18 -0.44 8.97 5.46
C TYR A 18 0.53 8.26 6.42
N ILE A 19 0.33 6.97 6.67
CA ILE A 19 1.18 6.21 7.60
C ILE A 19 2.61 6.13 7.06
N VAL A 20 2.79 5.78 5.78
CA VAL A 20 4.12 5.56 5.22
C VAL A 20 4.91 6.87 5.14
N LYS A 21 4.29 7.97 4.68
CA LYS A 21 4.96 9.29 4.63
C LYS A 21 5.45 9.77 5.99
N ASN A 22 4.87 9.29 7.09
CA ASN A 22 5.31 9.63 8.46
C ASN A 22 6.39 8.68 9.03
N ILE A 23 6.77 7.62 8.32
CA ILE A 23 7.75 6.62 8.78
C ILE A 23 9.09 6.74 8.02
N VAL A 24 9.03 7.21 6.78
CA VAL A 24 10.17 7.24 5.83
C VAL A 24 10.95 8.55 5.91
N GLU A 25 12.20 8.55 5.43
CA GLU A 25 13.00 9.79 5.27
C GLU A 25 12.72 10.51 3.95
N HIS A 26 12.25 9.78 2.93
CA HIS A 26 11.95 10.31 1.60
C HIS A 26 10.42 10.27 1.35
N PRO A 27 9.62 11.16 1.99
CA PRO A 27 8.17 11.14 1.86
C PRO A 27 7.68 11.50 0.46
N ASP A 28 8.49 12.23 -0.31
CA ASP A 28 8.17 12.64 -1.69
C ASP A 28 8.27 11.46 -2.67
N ASP A 29 9.03 10.42 -2.34
CA ASP A 29 9.20 9.20 -3.13
C ASP A 29 8.16 8.12 -2.79
N VAL A 30 7.17 8.44 -1.94
CA VAL A 30 6.09 7.53 -1.58
C VAL A 30 4.99 7.58 -2.63
N GLU A 31 4.90 6.53 -3.44
CA GLU A 31 3.80 6.35 -4.39
C GLU A 31 2.87 5.23 -3.92
N VAL A 32 1.58 5.55 -3.81
CA VAL A 32 0.54 4.57 -3.48
C VAL A 32 -0.45 4.48 -4.63
N MET A 33 -0.52 3.30 -5.25
CA MET A 33 -1.48 3.00 -6.30
C MET A 33 -2.55 2.05 -5.77
N ARG A 34 -3.80 2.30 -6.18
CA ARG A 34 -4.95 1.47 -5.85
C ARG A 34 -5.52 0.87 -7.14
N SER A 35 -5.73 -0.43 -7.16
CA SER A 35 -6.45 -1.11 -8.23
C SER A 35 -7.57 -1.97 -7.65
N VAL A 36 -8.66 -2.10 -8.40
CA VAL A 36 -9.82 -2.91 -8.02
C VAL A 36 -10.09 -3.91 -9.13
N ASP A 37 -10.19 -5.18 -8.76
CA ASP A 37 -10.51 -6.29 -9.66
C ASP A 37 -11.57 -7.21 -9.03
N GLU A 38 -11.82 -8.36 -9.67
CA GLU A 38 -12.78 -9.37 -9.19
C GLU A 38 -12.35 -10.01 -7.85
N MET A 39 -11.07 -9.98 -7.50
CA MET A 39 -10.50 -10.56 -6.28
C MET A 39 -10.46 -9.57 -5.11
N GLY A 40 -10.66 -8.28 -5.38
CA GLY A 40 -10.80 -7.22 -4.38
C GLY A 40 -10.01 -5.97 -4.73
N VAL A 41 -9.35 -5.40 -3.72
CA VAL A 41 -8.53 -4.19 -3.83
C VAL A 41 -7.06 -4.55 -3.64
N LEU A 42 -6.21 -4.09 -4.55
CA LEU A 42 -4.77 -4.16 -4.43
C LEU A 42 -4.20 -2.77 -4.23
N ILE A 43 -3.54 -2.57 -3.09
CA ILE A 43 -2.72 -1.40 -2.80
C ILE A 43 -1.28 -1.75 -3.16
N THR A 44 -0.69 -0.98 -4.06
CA THR A 44 0.73 -1.08 -4.42
C THR A 44 1.46 0.11 -3.85
N LEU A 45 2.44 -0.16 -2.99
CA LEU A 45 3.30 0.84 -2.37
C LEU A 45 4.69 0.77 -3.00
N LYS A 46 5.17 1.92 -3.50
CA LYS A 46 6.57 2.14 -3.84
C LYS A 46 7.13 3.21 -2.92
N VAL A 47 8.38 3.02 -2.53
CA VAL A 47 9.13 3.96 -1.68
C VAL A 47 10.57 4.02 -2.17
N HIS A 48 11.29 5.03 -1.71
CA HIS A 48 12.73 5.10 -1.91
C HIS A 48 13.42 3.84 -1.36
N LYS A 49 14.50 3.40 -2.03
CA LYS A 49 15.23 2.17 -1.70
C LYS A 49 15.70 2.15 -0.24
N ASP A 50 16.17 3.28 0.27
CA ASP A 50 16.69 3.40 1.63
C ASP A 50 15.59 3.29 2.70
N ASP A 51 14.34 3.52 2.32
CA ASP A 51 13.19 3.45 3.22
C ASP A 51 12.52 2.06 3.26
N MET A 52 12.85 1.18 2.31
CA MET A 52 12.33 -0.18 2.25
C MET A 52 12.54 -0.93 3.58
N GLY A 53 13.72 -0.82 4.18
CA GLY A 53 14.02 -1.47 5.46
C GLY A 53 13.09 -1.02 6.60
N LYS A 54 12.69 0.25 6.61
CA LYS A 54 11.79 0.82 7.62
C LYS A 54 10.34 0.38 7.38
N VAL A 55 9.89 0.41 6.13
CA VAL A 55 8.52 0.05 5.73
C VAL A 55 8.26 -1.45 5.91
N ILE A 56 9.22 -2.30 5.53
CA ILE A 56 9.13 -3.75 5.76
C ILE A 56 9.24 -4.06 7.25
N GLY A 57 10.20 -3.42 7.93
CA GLY A 57 10.50 -3.64 9.34
C GLY A 57 11.17 -5.00 9.61
N LYS A 58 11.64 -5.19 10.85
CA LYS A 58 12.32 -6.42 11.26
C LYS A 58 11.41 -7.64 11.04
N SER A 59 11.88 -8.61 10.26
CA SER A 59 11.11 -9.82 9.91
C SER A 59 9.75 -9.52 9.26
N GLY A 60 9.59 -8.39 8.58
CA GLY A 60 8.34 -8.00 7.92
C GLY A 60 7.24 -7.53 8.87
N GLN A 61 7.52 -7.28 10.15
CA GLN A 61 6.50 -6.95 11.14
C GLN A 61 5.72 -5.65 10.85
N THR A 62 6.40 -4.62 10.32
CA THR A 62 5.75 -3.36 9.97
C THR A 62 4.77 -3.56 8.81
N ALA A 63 5.25 -4.17 7.72
CA ALA A 63 4.40 -4.50 6.56
C ALA A 63 3.23 -5.42 6.93
N LYS A 64 3.47 -6.43 7.78
CA LYS A 64 2.43 -7.32 8.30
C LYS A 64 1.37 -6.56 9.10
N SER A 65 1.79 -5.64 9.96
CA SER A 65 0.86 -4.83 10.76
C SER A 65 -0.01 -3.94 9.87
N LEU A 66 0.59 -3.30 8.85
CA LEU A 66 -0.13 -2.49 7.88
C LEU A 66 -1.17 -3.33 7.10
N ARG A 67 -0.83 -4.57 6.72
CA ARG A 67 -1.78 -5.50 6.08
C ARG A 67 -2.95 -5.86 6.96
N ILE A 68 -2.72 -6.08 8.26
CA ILE A 68 -3.81 -6.36 9.22
C ILE A 68 -4.75 -5.16 9.28
N LEU A 69 -4.22 -3.93 9.38
CA LEU A 69 -5.02 -2.71 9.40
C LEU A 69 -5.86 -2.56 8.11
N LEU A 70 -5.24 -2.77 6.94
CA LEU A 70 -5.95 -2.74 5.65
C LEU A 70 -7.06 -3.78 5.57
N ARG A 71 -6.83 -5.00 6.10
CA ARG A 71 -7.85 -6.05 6.14
C ARG A 71 -9.05 -5.64 7.00
N VAL A 72 -8.81 -4.97 8.13
CA VAL A 72 -9.88 -4.45 9.01
C VAL A 72 -10.65 -3.33 8.32
N ILE A 73 -9.96 -2.41 7.63
CA ILE A 73 -10.57 -1.34 6.84
C ILE A 73 -11.43 -1.93 5.71
N GLY A 74 -10.90 -2.89 4.95
CA GLY A 74 -11.61 -3.56 3.85
C GLY A 74 -12.83 -4.35 4.30
N SER A 75 -12.75 -5.01 5.47
CA SER A 75 -13.86 -5.79 6.03
C SER A 75 -15.11 -4.94 6.28
N LYS A 76 -14.95 -3.65 6.62
CA LYS A 76 -16.10 -2.74 6.80
C LYS A 76 -16.89 -2.52 5.50
N ASN A 77 -16.23 -2.66 4.35
CA ASN A 77 -16.81 -2.46 3.03
C ASN A 77 -16.99 -3.79 2.26
N ASN A 78 -16.93 -4.93 2.98
CA ASN A 78 -17.00 -6.28 2.41
C ASN A 78 -15.99 -6.51 1.27
N ALA A 79 -14.84 -5.82 1.31
CA ALA A 79 -13.80 -5.82 0.29
C ALA A 79 -12.52 -6.45 0.83
N ARG A 80 -11.88 -7.30 0.02
CA ARG A 80 -10.57 -7.87 0.35
C ARG A 80 -9.48 -6.92 -0.10
N VAL A 81 -8.79 -6.28 0.84
CA VAL A 81 -7.69 -5.34 0.55
C VAL A 81 -6.35 -6.05 0.78
N ASN A 82 -5.48 -6.04 -0.23
CA ASN A 82 -4.12 -6.59 -0.18
C ASN A 82 -3.08 -5.48 -0.38
N LEU A 83 -1.90 -5.63 0.22
CA LEU A 83 -0.77 -4.71 0.08
C LEU A 83 0.41 -5.41 -0.60
N LYS A 84 0.85 -4.86 -1.73
CA LYS A 84 2.09 -5.19 -2.43
C LYS A 84 3.08 -4.04 -2.23
N ILE A 85 4.29 -4.36 -1.77
CA ILE A 85 5.38 -3.40 -1.66
C ILE A 85 6.36 -3.73 -2.78
N VAL A 86 6.69 -2.75 -3.62
CA VAL A 86 7.50 -2.96 -4.82
C VAL A 86 8.83 -2.25 -4.64
N GLU A 87 9.92 -3.00 -4.85
CA GLU A 87 11.24 -2.40 -4.91
C GLU A 87 11.37 -1.54 -6.19
N PRO A 88 12.00 -0.36 -6.10
CA PRO A 88 12.21 0.51 -7.26
C PRO A 88 13.02 -0.17 -8.39
N ASP A 89 13.75 -1.24 -8.08
CA ASP A 89 14.59 -1.99 -9.03
C ASP A 89 13.92 -3.26 -9.61
N GLY A 90 12.63 -3.51 -9.33
CA GLY A 90 11.83 -4.57 -10.00
C GLY A 90 11.87 -5.97 -9.37
N THR A 91 12.55 -6.16 -8.24
CA THR A 91 12.48 -7.41 -7.46
C THR A 91 11.20 -7.44 -6.63
N GLU A 92 10.30 -8.38 -6.94
CA GLU A 92 9.07 -8.59 -6.20
C GLU A 92 9.36 -9.22 -4.83
N VAL A 93 9.19 -8.45 -3.76
CA VAL A 93 9.19 -8.98 -2.40
C VAL A 93 7.77 -9.31 -1.97
N MET A 94 7.43 -10.60 -2.01
CA MET A 94 6.28 -11.13 -1.26
C MET A 94 6.68 -11.30 0.21
N ALA A 95 6.76 -10.19 0.93
CA ALA A 95 6.81 -10.17 2.40
C ALA A 95 5.40 -10.23 3.00
#